data_AF-A0A7K4GLC8-F1
#
_entry.id   AF-A0A7K4GLC8-F1
#
_cell.length_a   1.000
_cell.length_b   1.000
_cell.length_c   1.000
_cell.angle_alpha   90.00
_cell.angle_beta   90.00
_cell.angle_gamma   90.00
#
_symmetry.space_group_name_H-M   'P 1'
#
loop_
_entity.id
_entity.type
_entity.pdbx_description
1 polymer ?
#
loop_
_entity_poly.entity_id
_entity_poly.type
_entity_poly.pdbx_seq_one_letter_code
_entity_poly.pdbx_strand_id
1 'polypeptide(L)'
;MDEHSDWNWEFYDEIVEDVEENKNIIQCIACGKCVGDCPAAKVSNFNSRKIIKKVLRGDKSVLKDSDIWHCYLCERCKRVCPKENINIPLLIINLRNESFKKGYGPKYNDLRKYVEMSERFLTQGIVLEEPLGENLPQERIDELNVICDFARIKYVFKASNEKQKSKRKKP
;
A
#
# COMPACT_ATOMS: atom_id res chain seq x y z
N MET A 1 4.42 2.62 40.26
CA MET A 1 3.14 2.61 39.52
C MET A 1 3.25 3.87 38.70
N ASP A 2 3.94 3.77 37.57
CA ASP A 2 4.66 4.91 37.03
C ASP A 2 3.79 5.60 35.99
N GLU A 3 3.30 6.78 36.38
CA GLU A 3 2.61 7.77 35.56
C GLU A 3 3.60 8.38 34.57
N HIS A 4 3.72 7.78 33.39
CA HIS A 4 4.22 8.48 32.22
C HIS A 4 3.12 8.52 31.17
N SER A 5 2.63 9.73 30.93
CA SER A 5 1.79 10.07 29.78
C SER A 5 2.58 9.78 28.50
N ASP A 6 2.52 8.52 28.04
CA ASP A 6 3.06 8.01 26.77
C ASP A 6 2.29 8.55 25.55
N TRP A 7 2.06 9.87 25.50
CA TRP A 7 1.40 10.55 24.39
C TRP A 7 2.32 11.63 23.86
N ASN A 8 2.88 11.41 22.68
CA ASN A 8 3.64 12.41 21.94
C ASN A 8 2.79 12.95 20.78
N TRP A 9 2.21 14.13 21.00
CA TRP A 9 1.39 14.83 20.01
C TRP A 9 2.18 15.31 18.80
N GLU A 10 3.45 15.70 18.97
CA GLU A 10 4.28 16.20 17.88
C GLU A 10 4.46 15.16 16.76
N PHE A 11 4.63 13.88 17.10
CA PHE A 11 4.74 12.84 16.08
C PHE A 11 3.41 12.58 15.37
N TYR A 12 2.32 12.63 16.11
CA TYR A 12 1.00 12.49 15.52
C TYR A 12 0.75 13.62 14.52
N ASP A 13 0.99 14.87 14.93
CA ASP A 13 0.84 16.05 14.09
C ASP A 13 1.73 15.97 12.84
N GLU A 14 3.01 15.60 12.98
CA GLU A 14 3.96 15.37 11.87
C GLU A 14 3.40 14.40 10.80
N ILE A 15 2.69 13.35 11.21
CA ILE A 15 2.17 12.32 10.30
C ILE A 15 0.85 12.71 9.64
N VAL A 16 0.02 13.50 10.32
CA VAL A 16 -1.35 13.83 9.89
C VAL A 16 -1.51 15.23 9.32
N GLU A 17 -0.50 16.11 9.42
CA GLU A 17 -0.55 17.48 8.93
C GLU A 17 -0.62 17.56 7.39
N ASP A 18 0.13 16.69 6.69
CA ASP A 18 0.21 16.69 5.23
C ASP A 18 -1.15 16.43 4.53
N VAL A 19 -2.07 15.69 5.18
CA VAL A 19 -3.38 15.36 4.60
C VAL A 19 -4.47 15.34 5.68
N GLU A 20 -5.46 16.21 5.54
CA GLU A 20 -6.55 16.42 6.51
C GLU A 20 -7.28 15.10 6.87
N GLU A 21 -7.50 14.23 5.89
CA GLU A 21 -8.17 12.93 6.09
C GLU A 21 -7.42 12.00 7.06
N ASN A 22 -6.11 12.19 7.28
CA ASN A 22 -5.35 11.40 8.24
C ASN A 22 -5.68 11.77 9.69
N LYS A 23 -6.15 13.00 9.96
CA LYS A 23 -6.59 13.40 11.32
C LYS A 23 -7.77 12.57 11.81
N ASN A 24 -8.57 12.03 10.89
CA ASN A 24 -9.68 11.13 11.24
C ASN A 24 -9.22 9.83 11.90
N ILE A 25 -7.92 9.49 11.85
CA ILE A 25 -7.40 8.29 12.52
C ILE A 25 -7.58 8.33 14.04
N ILE A 26 -7.70 9.51 14.65
CA ILE A 26 -8.00 9.67 16.09
C ILE A 26 -9.35 9.04 16.48
N GLN A 27 -10.26 8.89 15.52
CA GLN A 27 -11.56 8.26 15.74
C GLN A 27 -11.49 6.73 15.85
N CYS A 28 -10.32 6.12 15.65
CA CYS A 28 -10.15 4.68 15.65
C CYS A 28 -10.46 4.06 17.02
N ILE A 29 -11.53 3.26 17.08
CA ILE A 29 -11.95 2.52 18.29
C ILE A 29 -11.27 1.15 18.46
N ALA A 30 -10.20 0.89 17.70
CA ALA A 30 -9.44 -0.36 17.73
C ALA A 30 -10.28 -1.65 17.54
N CYS A 31 -11.41 -1.60 16.82
CA CYS A 31 -12.31 -2.75 16.64
C CYS A 31 -11.71 -3.94 15.85
N GLY A 32 -10.64 -3.72 15.09
CA GLY A 32 -9.91 -4.79 14.38
C GLY A 32 -10.55 -5.30 13.09
N LYS A 33 -11.70 -4.78 12.64
CA LYS A 33 -12.31 -5.16 11.33
C LYS A 33 -11.34 -4.98 10.16
N CYS A 34 -10.57 -3.91 10.18
CA CYS A 34 -9.54 -3.62 9.19
C CYS A 34 -8.45 -4.69 9.10
N VAL A 35 -8.16 -5.40 10.19
CA VAL A 35 -7.20 -6.51 10.22
C VAL A 35 -7.86 -7.80 9.74
N GLY A 36 -9.10 -8.07 10.17
CA GLY A 36 -9.85 -9.27 9.78
C GLY A 36 -10.09 -9.39 8.28
N ASP A 37 -10.35 -8.27 7.60
CA ASP A 37 -10.56 -8.25 6.14
C ASP A 37 -9.26 -8.11 5.32
N CYS A 38 -8.11 -7.89 5.97
CA CYS A 38 -6.87 -7.59 5.28
C CYS A 38 -6.21 -8.84 4.69
N PRO A 39 -5.95 -8.91 3.37
CA PRO A 39 -5.20 -10.02 2.79
C PRO A 39 -3.76 -10.10 3.30
N ALA A 40 -3.09 -8.96 3.46
CA ALA A 40 -1.71 -8.91 3.97
C ALA A 40 -1.61 -9.46 5.40
N ALA A 41 -2.59 -9.18 6.26
CA ALA A 41 -2.62 -9.71 7.63
C ALA A 41 -2.82 -11.24 7.69
N LYS A 42 -3.33 -11.87 6.62
CA LYS A 42 -3.51 -13.33 6.55
C LYS A 42 -2.22 -14.06 6.19
N VAL A 43 -1.26 -13.37 5.57
CA VAL A 43 -0.04 -13.98 5.00
C VAL A 43 1.25 -13.39 5.58
N SER A 44 1.14 -12.44 6.51
CA SER A 44 2.26 -11.75 7.16
C SER A 44 1.87 -11.30 8.57
N ASN A 45 2.82 -10.69 9.28
CA ASN A 45 2.57 -10.09 10.59
C ASN A 45 1.86 -8.72 10.53
N PHE A 46 1.50 -8.25 9.33
CA PHE A 46 0.86 -6.95 9.13
C PHE A 46 -0.38 -6.77 10.00
N ASN A 47 -0.40 -5.67 10.77
CA ASN A 47 -1.52 -5.35 11.63
C ASN A 47 -1.75 -3.84 11.68
N SER A 48 -2.65 -3.36 10.83
CA SER A 48 -3.01 -1.93 10.77
C SER A 48 -3.50 -1.38 12.10
N ARG A 49 -4.20 -2.18 12.92
CA ARG A 49 -4.62 -1.75 14.26
C ARG A 49 -3.44 -1.50 15.21
N LYS A 50 -2.38 -2.31 15.14
CA LYS A 50 -1.15 -2.08 15.92
C LYS A 50 -0.42 -0.82 15.44
N ILE A 51 -0.34 -0.62 14.12
CA ILE A 51 0.27 0.56 13.51
C ILE A 51 -0.45 1.84 13.97
N ILE A 52 -1.79 1.87 13.86
CA ILE A 52 -2.60 3.02 14.33
C ILE A 52 -2.36 3.28 15.81
N LYS A 53 -2.31 2.22 16.63
CA LYS A 53 -2.05 2.37 18.07
C LYS A 53 -0.68 3.01 18.35
N LYS A 54 0.35 2.65 17.58
CA LYS A 54 1.68 3.28 17.69
C LYS A 54 1.62 4.76 17.30
N VAL A 55 0.99 5.08 16.17
CA VAL A 55 0.83 6.46 15.70
C VAL A 55 0.10 7.32 16.73
N LEU A 56 -1.04 6.86 17.25
CA LEU A 56 -1.81 7.63 18.24
C LEU A 56 -1.03 7.86 19.54
N ARG A 57 -0.18 6.91 19.94
CA ARG A 57 0.71 7.07 21.12
C ARG A 57 1.93 7.96 20.85
N GLY A 58 2.14 8.38 19.61
CA GLY A 58 3.34 9.11 19.24
C GLY A 58 4.60 8.22 19.18
N ASP A 59 4.44 6.90 19.05
CA ASP A 59 5.55 5.93 19.03
C ASP A 59 6.24 5.91 17.65
N LYS A 60 7.35 6.65 17.55
CA LYS A 60 8.19 6.78 16.34
C LYS A 60 8.84 5.46 15.89
N SER A 61 8.83 4.40 16.71
CA SER A 61 9.37 3.09 16.32
C SER A 61 8.67 2.52 15.08
N VAL A 62 7.40 2.91 14.86
CA VAL A 62 6.60 2.50 13.69
C VAL A 62 7.28 2.82 12.35
N LEU A 63 8.12 3.86 12.29
CA LEU A 63 8.86 4.23 11.08
C LEU A 63 9.98 3.24 10.72
N LYS A 64 10.43 2.43 11.68
CA LYS A 64 11.44 1.38 11.49
C LYS A 64 10.82 -0.01 11.30
N ASP A 65 9.52 -0.15 11.54
CA ASP A 65 8.84 -1.44 11.43
C ASP A 65 8.77 -1.88 9.97
N SER A 66 9.21 -3.12 9.66
CA SER A 66 9.01 -3.72 8.34
C SER A 66 7.53 -3.85 7.98
N ASP A 67 6.65 -3.90 8.98
CA ASP A 67 5.22 -4.12 8.80
C ASP A 67 4.55 -3.04 7.94
N ILE A 68 5.01 -1.79 7.96
CA ILE A 68 4.41 -0.74 7.11
C ILE A 68 4.55 -1.06 5.61
N TRP A 69 5.52 -1.90 5.23
CA TRP A 69 5.78 -2.32 3.84
C TRP A 69 4.91 -3.50 3.38
N HIS A 70 4.29 -4.24 4.31
CA HIS A 70 3.42 -5.37 3.96
C HIS A 70 2.03 -4.94 3.45
N CYS A 71 1.63 -3.68 3.61
CA CYS A 71 0.35 -3.18 3.12
C CYS A 71 0.30 -3.09 1.59
N TYR A 72 -0.75 -3.66 0.98
CA TYR A 72 -0.97 -3.61 -0.48
C TYR A 72 -1.78 -2.40 -0.96
N LEU A 73 -2.15 -1.48 -0.06
CA LEU A 73 -2.97 -0.30 -0.39
C LEU A 73 -4.31 -0.62 -1.10
N CYS A 74 -4.88 -1.81 -0.86
CA CYS A 74 -6.11 -2.27 -1.53
C CYS A 74 -7.43 -1.69 -1.00
N GLU A 75 -7.37 -0.75 -0.06
CA GLU A 75 -8.49 -0.03 0.58
C GLU A 75 -9.63 -0.85 1.21
N ARG A 76 -9.53 -2.17 1.32
CA ARG A 76 -10.54 -3.00 2.00
C ARG A 76 -10.84 -2.53 3.42
N CYS A 77 -9.79 -2.14 4.14
CA CYS A 77 -9.90 -1.63 5.50
C CYS A 77 -10.77 -0.37 5.62
N LYS A 78 -10.83 0.49 4.60
CA LYS A 78 -11.72 1.66 4.53
C LYS A 78 -13.18 1.24 4.42
N ARG A 79 -13.47 0.25 3.57
CA ARG A 79 -14.84 -0.26 3.32
C ARG A 79 -15.47 -0.95 4.53
N VAL A 80 -14.67 -1.62 5.35
CA VAL A 80 -15.17 -2.36 6.53
C VAL A 80 -15.08 -1.53 7.82
N CYS A 81 -14.54 -0.31 7.78
CA CYS A 81 -14.42 0.54 8.95
C CYS A 81 -15.82 1.03 9.38
N PRO A 82 -16.21 0.86 10.66
CA PRO A 82 -17.50 1.37 11.15
C PRO A 82 -17.47 2.88 11.46
N LYS A 83 -16.29 3.51 11.39
CA LYS A 83 -16.10 4.95 11.55
C LYS A 83 -15.99 5.60 10.18
N GLU A 84 -16.61 6.76 10.05
CA GLU A 84 -16.58 7.54 8.82
C GLU A 84 -15.20 8.14 8.58
N ASN A 85 -14.83 8.28 7.31
CA ASN A 85 -13.67 9.04 6.85
C ASN A 85 -12.29 8.61 7.39
N ILE A 86 -12.16 7.40 7.95
CA ILE A 86 -10.85 6.83 8.31
C ILE A 86 -10.16 6.26 7.05
N ASN A 87 -8.98 6.79 6.72
CA ASN A 87 -8.17 6.35 5.57
C ASN A 87 -6.85 5.69 5.99
N ILE A 88 -6.92 4.40 6.38
CA ILE A 88 -5.74 3.62 6.80
C ILE A 88 -4.68 3.48 5.67
N PRO A 89 -5.03 3.24 4.40
CA PRO A 89 -4.04 3.17 3.32
C PRO A 89 -3.20 4.46 3.20
N LEU A 90 -3.85 5.62 3.29
CA LEU A 90 -3.18 6.91 3.23
C LEU A 90 -2.21 7.12 4.40
N LEU A 91 -2.63 6.78 5.63
CA LEU A 91 -1.73 6.76 6.79
C LEU A 91 -0.48 5.92 6.53
N ILE A 92 -0.63 4.72 5.93
CA ILE A 92 0.51 3.86 5.62
C ILE A 92 1.46 4.49 4.60
N ILE A 93 0.94 5.20 3.59
CA ILE A 93 1.76 5.94 2.62
C ILE A 93 2.58 7.01 3.34
N ASN A 94 1.97 7.80 4.23
CA ASN A 94 2.67 8.83 4.99
C ASN A 94 3.77 8.24 5.87
N LEU A 95 3.48 7.13 6.57
CA LEU A 95 4.49 6.44 7.37
C LEU A 95 5.67 5.93 6.54
N ARG A 96 5.43 5.45 5.31
CA ARG A 96 6.49 5.03 4.38
C ARG A 96 7.33 6.22 3.92
N ASN A 97 6.69 7.35 3.61
CA ASN A 97 7.38 8.58 3.21
C ASN A 97 8.29 9.08 4.35
N GLU A 98 7.78 9.14 5.58
CA GLU A 98 8.59 9.54 6.73
C GLU A 98 9.69 8.53 7.06
N SER A 99 9.42 7.24 6.92
CA SER A 99 10.44 6.18 7.04
C SER A 99 11.57 6.40 6.02
N PHE A 100 11.24 6.76 4.77
CA PHE A 100 12.24 7.08 3.75
C PHE A 100 13.02 8.36 4.06
N LYS A 101 12.35 9.47 4.41
CA LYS A 101 13.00 10.74 4.76
C LYS A 101 14.04 10.57 5.87
N LYS A 102 13.77 9.67 6.83
CA LYS A 102 14.66 9.38 7.97
C LYS A 102 15.67 8.24 7.70
N GLY A 103 15.71 7.71 6.48
CA GLY A 103 16.64 6.65 6.08
C GLY A 103 16.36 5.26 6.69
N TYR A 104 15.16 5.06 7.24
CA TYR A 104 14.69 3.78 7.80
C TYR A 104 13.97 2.92 6.76
N GLY A 105 13.57 3.50 5.64
CA GLY A 105 13.04 2.75 4.52
C GLY A 105 14.03 1.67 4.06
N PRO A 106 13.55 0.58 3.43
CA PRO A 106 14.40 -0.51 2.98
C PRO A 106 15.53 0.05 2.11
N LYS A 107 16.78 -0.17 2.56
CA LYS A 107 17.98 0.27 1.83
C LYS A 107 18.19 -0.60 0.60
N TYR A 108 17.62 -0.27 -0.56
CA TYR A 108 18.03 -0.95 -1.80
C TYR A 108 18.09 -0.03 -3.03
N ASN A 109 19.21 -0.17 -3.75
CA ASN A 109 19.72 0.61 -4.88
C ASN A 109 18.84 0.71 -6.15
N ASP A 110 17.51 0.53 -6.10
CA ASP A 110 16.65 0.66 -7.30
C ASP A 110 15.26 1.30 -7.03
N LEU A 111 15.12 2.06 -5.93
CA LEU A 111 13.89 2.80 -5.63
C LEU A 111 13.62 4.00 -6.54
N ARG A 112 14.65 4.50 -7.25
CA ARG A 112 14.48 5.60 -8.22
C ARG A 112 13.41 5.28 -9.25
N LYS A 113 13.38 4.05 -9.77
CA LYS A 113 12.39 3.63 -10.76
C LYS A 113 10.97 3.57 -10.20
N TYR A 114 10.81 3.17 -8.94
CA TYR A 114 9.49 3.14 -8.29
C TYR A 114 8.95 4.54 -8.00
N VAL A 115 9.82 5.45 -7.55
CA VAL A 115 9.45 6.86 -7.33
C VAL A 115 9.11 7.52 -8.67
N GLU A 116 9.93 7.33 -9.70
CA GLU A 116 9.70 7.86 -11.05
C GLU A 116 8.39 7.30 -11.66
N MET A 117 8.12 6.00 -11.54
CA MET A 117 6.84 5.39 -11.95
C MET A 117 5.65 5.99 -11.19
N SER A 118 5.79 6.18 -9.88
CA SER A 118 4.71 6.69 -9.03
C SER A 118 4.41 8.16 -9.34
N GLU A 119 5.43 8.97 -9.54
CA GLU A 119 5.33 10.37 -9.94
C GLU A 119 4.64 10.50 -11.31
N ARG A 120 5.06 9.71 -12.29
CA ARG A 120 4.39 9.66 -13.61
C ARG A 120 2.94 9.25 -13.50
N PHE A 121 2.62 8.24 -12.69
CA PHE A 121 1.24 7.82 -12.48
C PHE A 121 0.37 8.94 -11.89
N LEU A 122 0.90 9.65 -10.89
CA LEU A 122 0.17 10.72 -10.20
C LEU A 122 0.03 12.00 -11.05
N THR A 123 0.99 12.29 -11.92
CA THR A 123 1.03 13.54 -12.70
C THR A 123 0.49 13.39 -14.11
N GLN A 124 0.73 12.25 -14.76
CA GLN A 124 0.39 11.99 -16.17
C GLN A 124 -0.64 10.87 -16.34
N GLY A 125 -0.98 10.14 -15.28
CA GLY A 125 -1.92 9.01 -15.33
C GLY A 125 -1.37 7.75 -16.02
N ILE A 126 -0.07 7.71 -16.32
CA ILE A 126 0.61 6.59 -16.98
C ILE A 126 1.81 6.13 -16.16
N VAL A 127 2.05 4.82 -16.11
CA VAL A 127 3.15 4.22 -15.34
C VAL A 127 4.43 4.14 -16.19
N LEU A 128 4.29 4.02 -17.51
CA LEU A 128 5.38 3.96 -18.48
C LEU A 128 5.01 4.85 -19.67
N GLU A 129 5.99 5.59 -20.20
CA GLU A 129 5.81 6.42 -21.41
C GLU A 129 5.82 5.55 -22.68
N GLU A 130 6.62 4.48 -22.69
CA GLU A 130 6.70 3.49 -23.77
C GLU A 130 6.96 2.07 -23.21
N PRO A 131 6.63 0.98 -23.94
CA PRO A 131 6.99 -0.38 -23.54
C PRO A 131 8.50 -0.48 -23.33
N LEU A 132 8.93 -1.21 -22.29
CA LEU A 132 10.36 -1.49 -22.06
C LEU A 132 10.96 -2.02 -23.37
N GLY A 133 11.78 -1.19 -24.01
CA GLY A 133 12.12 -1.25 -25.43
C GLY A 133 13.02 -2.41 -25.86
N GLU A 134 13.11 -3.48 -25.09
CA GLU A 134 13.81 -4.70 -25.47
C GLU A 134 13.04 -5.93 -25.01
N ASN A 135 13.12 -7.00 -25.79
CA ASN A 135 12.58 -8.29 -25.39
C ASN A 135 13.27 -8.73 -24.09
N LEU A 136 12.45 -9.05 -23.08
CA LEU A 136 12.97 -9.57 -21.82
C LEU A 136 13.78 -10.85 -22.07
N PRO A 137 14.87 -11.10 -21.31
CA PRO A 137 15.55 -12.38 -21.32
C PRO A 137 14.56 -13.52 -21.09
N GLN A 138 14.73 -14.65 -21.77
CA GLN A 138 13.76 -15.74 -21.73
C GLN A 138 13.48 -16.24 -20.29
N GLU A 139 14.51 -16.28 -19.45
CA GLU A 139 14.38 -16.61 -18.02
C GLU A 139 13.39 -15.69 -17.29
N ARG A 140 13.42 -14.38 -17.58
CA ARG A 140 12.47 -13.40 -17.01
C ARG A 140 11.07 -13.57 -17.57
N ILE A 141 10.95 -13.92 -18.85
CA ILE A 141 9.67 -14.26 -19.48
C ILE A 141 9.04 -15.47 -18.79
N ASP A 142 9.84 -16.49 -18.46
CA ASP A 142 9.39 -17.71 -17.81
C ASP A 142 8.95 -17.44 -16.35
N GLU A 143 9.71 -16.65 -15.59
CA GLU A 143 9.30 -16.17 -14.26
C GLU A 143 7.98 -15.38 -14.31
N LEU A 144 7.88 -14.43 -15.25
CA LEU A 144 6.66 -13.64 -15.47
C LEU A 144 5.47 -14.53 -15.81
N ASN A 145 5.68 -15.58 -16.59
CA ASN A 145 4.64 -16.53 -16.94
C ASN A 145 4.12 -17.30 -15.72
N VAL A 146 5.01 -17.72 -14.81
CA VAL A 146 4.64 -18.37 -13.54
C VAL A 146 3.85 -17.41 -12.65
N ILE A 147 4.31 -16.17 -12.52
CA ILE A 147 3.64 -15.13 -11.72
C ILE A 147 2.26 -14.80 -12.31
N CYS A 148 2.16 -14.65 -13.64
CA CYS A 148 0.91 -14.35 -14.33
C CYS A 148 -0.10 -15.52 -14.25
N ASP A 149 0.37 -16.76 -14.22
CA ASP A 149 -0.46 -17.95 -14.03
C ASP A 149 -0.98 -18.04 -12.58
N PHE A 150 -0.10 -17.80 -11.60
CA PHE A 150 -0.47 -17.73 -10.19
C PHE A 150 -1.52 -16.64 -9.93
N ALA A 151 -1.32 -15.45 -10.51
CA ALA A 151 -2.23 -14.31 -10.39
C ALA A 151 -3.51 -14.46 -11.25
N ARG A 152 -3.65 -15.56 -12.00
CA ARG A 152 -4.71 -15.80 -13.00
C ARG A 152 -4.83 -14.71 -14.08
N ILE A 153 -3.81 -13.88 -14.25
CA ILE A 153 -3.77 -12.78 -15.22
C ILE A 153 -3.89 -13.33 -16.65
N LYS A 154 -3.29 -14.50 -16.94
CA LYS A 154 -3.46 -15.16 -18.25
C LYS A 154 -4.91 -15.50 -18.58
N TYR A 155 -5.74 -15.79 -17.57
CA TYR A 155 -7.17 -16.04 -17.77
C TYR A 155 -7.95 -14.75 -18.06
N VAL A 156 -7.54 -13.62 -17.47
CA VAL A 156 -8.13 -12.30 -17.76
C VAL A 156 -7.83 -11.89 -19.20
N PHE A 157 -6.59 -12.07 -19.68
CA PHE A 157 -6.23 -11.79 -21.07
C PHE A 157 -6.90 -12.76 -22.06
N LYS A 158 -6.98 -14.06 -21.75
CA LYS A 158 -7.75 -15.02 -22.58
C LYS A 158 -9.23 -14.63 -22.67
N ALA A 159 -9.87 -14.34 -21.54
CA ALA A 159 -11.27 -13.91 -21.51
C ALA A 159 -11.50 -12.58 -22.26
N SER A 160 -10.53 -11.65 -22.19
CA SER A 160 -10.57 -10.38 -22.95
C SER A 160 -10.47 -10.64 -24.46
N ASN A 161 -9.52 -11.48 -24.89
CA ASN A 161 -9.33 -11.81 -26.30
C ASN A 161 -10.49 -12.63 -26.88
N GLU A 162 -11.11 -13.50 -26.10
CA GLU A 162 -12.32 -14.24 -26.48
C GLU A 162 -13.52 -13.31 -26.64
N LYS A 163 -13.71 -12.34 -25.74
CA LYS A 163 -14.72 -11.28 -25.89
C LYS A 163 -14.48 -10.39 -27.12
N GLN A 164 -13.23 -10.08 -27.46
CA GLN A 164 -12.92 -9.33 -28.68
C GLN A 164 -13.22 -10.15 -29.95
N LYS A 165 -12.92 -11.45 -29.96
CA LYS A 165 -13.27 -12.37 -31.05
C LYS A 165 -14.77 -12.57 -31.19
N SER A 166 -15.53 -12.59 -30.09
CA SER A 166 -17.00 -12.71 -30.14
C SER A 166 -17.68 -11.42 -30.64
N LYS A 167 -17.11 -10.24 -30.34
CA LYS A 167 -17.59 -8.96 -30.88
C LYS A 167 -17.34 -8.80 -32.38
N ARG A 168 -16.23 -9.33 -32.91
CA ARG A 168 -15.92 -9.32 -34.36
C ARG A 168 -16.72 -10.33 -35.19
N LYS A 169 -17.46 -11.25 -34.55
CA LYS A 169 -18.26 -12.30 -35.21
C LYS A 169 -19.77 -12.03 -35.20
N LYS A 170 -20.25 -10.93 -34.62
CA LYS A 170 -21.65 -10.50 -34.83
C LYS A 170 -21.70 -9.66 -36.12
N PRO A 171 -22.52 -10.05 -37.12
CA PRO A 171 -22.70 -9.29 -38.35
C PRO A 171 -23.31 -7.91 -38.06
#